data_AF-A0A9W4W163-F1
#
_entry.id   AF-A0A9W4W163-F1
#
_cell.length_a   1.000
_cell.length_b   1.000
_cell.length_c   1.000
_cell.angle_alpha   90.00
_cell.angle_beta   90.00
_cell.angle_gamma   90.00
#
_symmetry.space_group_name_H-M   'P 1'
#
loop_
_entity.id
_entity.type
_entity.pdbx_description
1 polymer ?
#
loop_
_entity_poly.entity_id
_entity_poly.type
_entity_poly.pdbx_seq_one_letter_code
_entity_poly.pdbx_strand_id
1 'polypeptide(L)'
;MTGDDIFEVARIAPAGADAVHSLVAMLHPEVTPDDWAAFVREHSQDGARPRGVFALRDARGMPHALFTFRVAQTITGGTTLEIFELAMLRLPGTRLVDAMLRFANQLAVELDLPRITISLERSAAWPQDHDALQRSGFQVDRVMVLGRARMEPTP
;
A
#
# COMPACT_ATOMS: atom_id res chain seq x y z
N MET A 1 -20.14 5.37 -16.00
CA MET A 1 -19.14 4.32 -16.24
C MET A 1 -18.28 4.74 -17.42
N THR A 2 -17.18 5.44 -17.16
CA THR A 2 -16.19 5.84 -18.17
C THR A 2 -15.14 4.74 -18.28
N GLY A 3 -15.02 4.11 -19.45
CA GLY A 3 -14.21 2.91 -19.67
C GLY A 3 -12.70 3.15 -19.73
N ASP A 4 -12.05 3.44 -18.60
CA ASP A 4 -10.58 3.64 -18.54
C ASP A 4 -9.92 3.08 -17.27
N ASP A 5 -10.56 2.14 -16.57
CA ASP A 5 -9.93 1.42 -15.44
C ASP A 5 -9.06 0.28 -15.97
N ILE A 6 -7.83 0.63 -16.33
CA ILE A 6 -6.81 -0.32 -16.83
C ILE A 6 -6.35 -1.28 -15.73
N PHE A 7 -6.50 -0.87 -14.46
CA PHE A 7 -6.11 -1.64 -13.30
C PHE A 7 -7.31 -1.98 -12.41
N GLU A 8 -7.45 -3.26 -12.12
CA GLU A 8 -8.34 -3.78 -11.08
C GLU A 8 -7.57 -3.88 -9.76
N VAL A 9 -8.25 -3.55 -8.65
CA VAL A 9 -7.71 -3.75 -7.30
C VAL A 9 -8.25 -5.06 -6.76
N ALA A 10 -7.37 -6.03 -6.53
CA ALA A 10 -7.73 -7.36 -6.06
C ALA A 10 -7.07 -7.67 -4.72
N ARG A 11 -7.87 -8.17 -3.77
CA ARG A 11 -7.33 -8.65 -2.48
C ARG A 11 -6.46 -9.88 -2.69
N ILE A 12 -5.32 -9.92 -2.02
CA ILE A 12 -4.45 -11.09 -1.97
C ILE A 12 -4.86 -11.91 -0.74
N ALA A 13 -5.58 -13.00 -0.96
CA ALA A 13 -5.82 -14.00 0.09
C ALA A 13 -4.51 -14.75 0.41
N PRO A 14 -4.33 -15.29 1.63
CA PRO A 14 -3.15 -16.08 1.97
C PRO A 14 -2.86 -17.22 0.98
N ALA A 15 -3.90 -17.88 0.47
CA ALA A 15 -3.77 -18.95 -0.52
C ALA A 15 -3.33 -18.45 -1.92
N GLY A 16 -3.43 -17.15 -2.18
CA GLY A 16 -3.04 -16.51 -3.44
C GLY A 16 -1.73 -15.72 -3.36
N ALA A 17 -0.98 -15.82 -2.26
CA ALA A 17 0.25 -15.07 -2.03
C ALA A 17 1.31 -15.37 -3.12
N ASP A 18 1.44 -16.62 -3.55
CA ASP A 18 2.44 -17.05 -4.54
C ASP A 18 2.26 -16.36 -5.89
N ALA A 19 1.01 -16.07 -6.29
CA ALA A 19 0.69 -15.49 -7.59
C ALA A 19 1.24 -14.07 -7.79
N VAL A 20 1.65 -13.40 -6.71
CA VAL A 20 2.21 -12.04 -6.74
C VAL A 20 3.64 -11.98 -6.22
N HIS A 21 4.20 -13.10 -5.77
CA HIS A 21 5.54 -13.15 -5.18
C HIS A 21 6.64 -12.68 -6.15
N SER A 22 6.49 -12.94 -7.46
CA SER A 22 7.46 -12.46 -8.46
C SER A 22 7.59 -10.93 -8.50
N LEU A 23 6.50 -10.20 -8.21
CA LEU A 23 6.54 -8.74 -8.09
C LEU A 23 7.29 -8.32 -6.81
N VAL A 24 7.02 -9.00 -5.70
CA VAL A 24 7.68 -8.76 -4.40
C VAL A 24 9.18 -8.99 -4.54
N ALA A 25 9.61 -10.15 -5.05
CA ALA A 25 11.02 -10.49 -5.19
C ALA A 25 11.79 -9.54 -6.12
N MET A 26 11.10 -8.88 -7.06
CA MET A 26 11.71 -7.88 -7.95
C MET A 26 11.93 -6.53 -7.27
N LEU A 27 11.01 -6.12 -6.38
CA LEU A 27 11.06 -4.81 -5.71
C LEU A 27 11.77 -4.87 -4.34
N HIS A 28 11.73 -6.03 -3.69
CA HIS A 28 12.29 -6.33 -2.38
C HIS A 28 13.04 -7.67 -2.44
N PRO A 29 14.23 -7.72 -3.06
CA PRO A 29 14.97 -8.97 -3.28
C PRO A 29 15.42 -9.67 -2.00
N GLU A 30 15.42 -8.96 -0.87
CA GLU A 30 15.70 -9.48 0.46
C GLU A 30 14.54 -10.29 1.08
N VAL A 31 13.32 -10.14 0.55
CA VAL A 31 12.13 -10.82 1.08
C VAL A 31 12.06 -12.24 0.52
N THR A 32 12.05 -13.23 1.41
CA THR A 32 11.87 -14.64 0.99
C THR A 32 10.39 -14.97 0.74
N PRO A 33 10.09 -16.07 0.00
CA PRO A 33 8.71 -16.53 -0.15
C PRO A 33 7.99 -16.78 1.17
N ASP A 34 8.71 -17.32 2.17
CA ASP A 34 8.16 -17.61 3.49
C ASP A 34 7.86 -16.33 4.27
N ASP A 35 8.75 -15.33 4.21
CA ASP A 35 8.52 -14.00 4.80
C ASP A 35 7.31 -13.32 4.18
N TRP A 36 7.17 -13.41 2.86
CA TRP A 36 6.03 -12.89 2.13
C TRP A 36 4.71 -13.59 2.52
N ALA A 37 4.69 -14.92 2.56
CA ALA A 37 3.50 -15.67 2.94
C ALA A 37 3.09 -15.40 4.40
N ALA A 38 4.06 -15.26 5.30
CA ALA A 38 3.83 -14.83 6.67
C ALA A 38 3.23 -13.42 6.71
N PHE A 39 3.81 -12.47 5.98
CA PHE A 39 3.32 -11.09 5.90
C PHE A 39 1.86 -11.04 5.43
N VAL A 40 1.51 -11.72 4.33
CA VAL A 40 0.13 -11.72 3.78
C VAL A 40 -0.86 -12.28 4.79
N ARG A 41 -0.51 -13.37 5.47
CA ARG A 41 -1.36 -14.02 6.48
C ARG A 41 -1.60 -13.12 7.69
N GLU A 42 -0.56 -12.43 8.16
CA GLU A 42 -0.69 -11.49 9.28
C GLU A 42 -1.50 -10.25 8.92
N HIS A 43 -1.39 -9.80 7.66
CA HIS A 43 -2.00 -8.57 7.18
C HIS A 43 -3.34 -8.75 6.45
N SER A 44 -3.87 -9.97 6.39
CA SER A 44 -5.18 -10.27 5.80
C SER A 44 -6.20 -10.65 6.87
N GLN A 45 -6.85 -9.65 7.48
CA GLN A 45 -7.83 -9.87 8.56
C GLN A 45 -9.08 -9.01 8.36
N ASP A 46 -10.25 -9.63 8.51
CA ASP A 46 -11.58 -9.00 8.35
C ASP A 46 -12.28 -8.66 9.67
N GLY A 47 -11.54 -8.72 10.79
CA GLY A 47 -12.09 -8.46 12.12
C GLY A 47 -12.45 -6.98 12.37
N ALA A 48 -12.63 -6.63 13.65
CA ALA A 48 -13.04 -5.29 14.08
C ALA A 48 -12.12 -4.14 13.61
N ARG A 49 -10.88 -4.44 13.21
CA ARG A 49 -9.98 -3.52 12.53
C ARG A 49 -9.51 -4.18 11.24
N PRO A 50 -10.22 -3.96 10.13
CA PRO A 50 -9.88 -4.64 8.89
C PRO A 50 -8.49 -4.20 8.41
N ARG A 51 -7.77 -5.17 7.87
CA ARG A 51 -6.50 -4.98 7.17
C ARG A 51 -6.42 -5.96 6.02
N GLY A 52 -5.75 -5.56 4.96
CA GLY A 52 -5.58 -6.42 3.80
C GLY A 52 -4.41 -6.01 2.95
N VAL A 53 -3.90 -6.99 2.23
CA VAL A 53 -2.89 -6.82 1.19
C VAL A 53 -3.59 -6.90 -0.16
N PHE A 54 -3.32 -5.95 -1.05
CA PHE A 54 -3.99 -5.80 -2.34
C PHE A 54 -2.96 -5.71 -3.45
N ALA A 55 -3.34 -6.18 -4.63
CA ALA A 55 -2.61 -5.98 -5.87
C ALA A 55 -3.42 -5.12 -6.83
N LEU A 56 -2.73 -4.24 -7.55
CA LEU A 56 -3.25 -3.64 -8.78
C LEU A 56 -2.88 -4.55 -9.94
N ARG A 57 -3.87 -5.09 -10.64
CA ARG A 57 -3.70 -6.02 -11.75
C ARG A 57 -4.21 -5.41 -13.04
N ASP A 58 -3.51 -5.64 -14.14
CA ASP A 58 -4.05 -5.28 -15.45
C ASP A 58 -5.17 -6.25 -15.89
N ALA A 59 -5.77 -6.00 -17.05
CA ALA A 59 -6.82 -6.85 -17.62
C ALA A 59 -6.38 -8.30 -17.92
N ARG A 60 -5.09 -8.62 -17.86
CA ARG A 60 -4.54 -9.98 -18.02
C ARG A 60 -4.30 -10.66 -16.67
N GLY A 61 -4.61 -9.98 -15.56
CA GLY A 61 -4.37 -10.46 -14.21
C GLY A 61 -2.92 -10.28 -13.73
N MET A 62 -2.07 -9.59 -14.50
CA MET A 62 -0.67 -9.39 -14.12
C MET A 62 -0.57 -8.31 -13.04
N PRO A 63 0.06 -8.57 -11.88
CA PRO A 63 0.23 -7.56 -10.84
C PRO A 63 1.29 -6.52 -11.23
N HIS A 64 0.94 -5.25 -11.11
CA HIS A 64 1.82 -4.10 -11.36
C HIS A 64 2.17 -3.32 -10.10
N ALA A 65 1.36 -3.46 -9.06
CA ALA A 65 1.63 -2.88 -7.77
C ALA A 65 0.99 -3.72 -6.67
N LEU A 66 1.53 -3.58 -5.46
CA LEU A 66 0.94 -4.08 -4.23
C LEU A 66 0.96 -2.98 -3.18
N PHE A 67 -0.02 -3.04 -2.29
CA PHE A 67 -0.07 -2.18 -1.12
C PHE A 67 -0.84 -2.87 -0.01
N THR A 68 -0.57 -2.47 1.23
CA THR A 68 -1.31 -2.93 2.39
C THR A 68 -2.14 -1.77 2.93
N PHE A 69 -3.33 -2.07 3.46
CA PHE A 69 -4.09 -1.12 4.26
C PHE A 69 -4.33 -1.62 5.68
N ARG A 70 -4.49 -0.67 6.60
CA ARG A 70 -5.03 -0.91 7.94
C ARG A 70 -5.83 0.28 8.43
N VAL A 71 -6.73 0.05 9.39
CA VAL A 71 -7.36 1.14 10.16
C VAL A 71 -6.45 1.49 11.34
N ALA A 72 -5.84 2.67 11.29
CA ALA A 72 -4.99 3.19 12.36
C ALA A 72 -5.77 4.15 13.26
N GLN A 73 -5.44 4.16 14.55
CA GLN A 73 -5.98 5.11 15.52
C GLN A 73 -4.97 6.22 15.80
N THR A 74 -5.48 7.43 15.99
CA THR A 74 -4.69 8.59 16.40
C THR A 74 -4.79 8.80 17.91
N ILE A 75 -3.82 9.51 18.47
CA ILE A 75 -3.85 9.91 19.89
C ILE A 75 -5.05 10.81 20.23
N THR A 76 -5.61 11.50 19.24
CA THR A 76 -6.82 12.31 19.38
C THR A 76 -8.12 11.49 19.37
N GLY A 77 -8.02 10.15 19.31
CA GLY A 77 -9.16 9.25 19.27
C GLY A 77 -9.80 9.09 17.89
N GLY A 78 -9.23 9.70 16.85
CA GLY A 78 -9.69 9.55 15.46
C GLY A 78 -9.21 8.24 14.84
N THR A 79 -9.88 7.84 13.77
CA THR A 79 -9.47 6.72 12.90
C THR A 79 -9.03 7.24 11.55
N THR A 80 -8.08 6.54 10.94
CA THR A 80 -7.59 6.85 9.59
C THR A 80 -7.39 5.55 8.81
N LEU A 81 -7.71 5.58 7.52
CA LEU A 81 -7.24 4.56 6.59
C LEU A 81 -5.75 4.81 6.36
N GLU A 82 -4.91 3.84 6.68
CA GLU A 82 -3.48 3.91 6.39
C GLU A 82 -3.13 2.93 5.27
N ILE A 83 -2.54 3.46 4.20
CA ILE A 83 -1.94 2.68 3.11
C ILE A 83 -0.43 2.69 3.31
N PHE A 84 0.18 1.50 3.35
CA PHE A 84 1.59 1.30 3.65
C PHE A 84 2.12 0.04 2.95
N GLU A 85 3.43 -0.21 3.02
CA GLU A 85 4.11 -1.25 2.22
C GLU A 85 3.74 -1.17 0.72
N LEU A 86 3.86 0.02 0.12
CA LEU A 86 3.60 0.18 -1.31
C LEU A 86 4.82 -0.28 -2.12
N ALA A 87 4.62 -1.25 -2.99
CA ALA A 87 5.59 -1.64 -4.00
C ALA A 87 4.93 -1.51 -5.38
N MET A 88 5.45 -0.62 -6.24
CA MET A 88 4.84 -0.32 -7.54
C MET A 88 5.88 -0.39 -8.66
N LEU A 89 5.52 -1.04 -9.76
CA LEU A 89 6.27 -0.96 -11.00
C LEU A 89 6.22 0.46 -11.58
N ARG A 90 7.32 0.86 -12.22
CA ARG A 90 7.34 2.13 -12.94
C ARG A 90 6.65 1.99 -14.29
N LEU A 91 5.46 2.58 -14.39
CA LEU A 91 4.73 2.73 -15.64
C LEU A 91 4.68 4.21 -16.04
N PRO A 92 4.56 4.54 -17.34
CA PRO A 92 4.36 5.91 -17.78
C PRO A 92 3.06 6.52 -17.20
N GLY A 93 3.16 7.75 -16.69
CA GLY A 93 2.03 8.48 -16.11
C GLY A 93 1.75 8.12 -14.65
N THR A 94 0.50 8.34 -14.22
CA THR A 94 0.06 8.27 -12.81
C THR A 94 -0.98 7.18 -12.57
N ARG A 95 -1.23 6.32 -13.55
CA ARG A 95 -2.40 5.41 -13.57
C ARG A 95 -2.47 4.45 -12.38
N LEU A 96 -1.33 3.94 -11.90
CA LEU A 96 -1.29 3.08 -10.70
C LEU A 96 -1.68 3.85 -9.44
N VAL A 97 -1.12 5.06 -9.28
CA VAL A 97 -1.47 5.97 -8.17
C VAL A 97 -2.96 6.33 -8.24
N ASP A 98 -3.47 6.68 -9.42
CA ASP A 98 -4.86 7.04 -9.60
C ASP A 98 -5.81 5.87 -9.24
N ALA A 99 -5.47 4.64 -9.64
CA ALA A 99 -6.24 3.44 -9.29
C ALA A 99 -6.21 3.13 -7.79
N MET A 100 -5.03 3.24 -7.17
CA MET A 100 -4.88 3.10 -5.72
C MET A 100 -5.70 4.16 -4.97
N LEU A 101 -5.66 5.41 -5.41
CA LEU A 101 -6.41 6.51 -4.80
C LEU A 101 -7.92 6.33 -4.94
N ARG A 102 -8.40 5.84 -6.10
CA ARG A 102 -9.82 5.50 -6.27
C ARG A 102 -10.25 4.45 -5.24
N PHE A 103 -9.48 3.37 -5.11
CA PHE A 103 -9.74 2.33 -4.11
C PHE A 103 -9.69 2.86 -2.68
N ALA A 104 -8.66 3.65 -2.35
CA ALA A 104 -8.48 4.23 -1.02
C ALA A 104 -9.68 5.09 -0.60
N ASN A 105 -10.15 5.94 -1.51
CA ASN A 105 -11.32 6.78 -1.27
C ASN A 105 -12.59 5.95 -1.10
N GLN A 106 -12.81 4.97 -1.98
CA GLN A 106 -13.96 4.09 -1.87
C GLN A 106 -13.97 3.34 -0.53
N LEU A 107 -12.84 2.73 -0.16
CA LEU A 107 -12.72 1.98 1.09
C LEU A 107 -12.85 2.88 2.32
N ALA A 108 -12.31 4.09 2.28
CA ALA A 108 -12.49 5.05 3.37
C ALA A 108 -13.97 5.42 3.57
N VAL A 109 -14.71 5.62 2.48
CA VAL A 109 -16.17 5.87 2.53
C VAL A 109 -16.92 4.65 3.07
N GLU A 110 -16.60 3.45 2.59
CA GLU A 110 -17.24 2.20 3.04
C GLU A 110 -17.01 1.93 4.54
N LEU A 111 -15.86 2.32 5.08
CA LEU A 111 -15.49 2.14 6.47
C LEU A 111 -15.80 3.36 7.37
N ASP A 112 -16.46 4.39 6.84
CA ASP A 112 -16.76 5.66 7.54
C ASP A 112 -15.50 6.32 8.16
N LEU A 113 -14.40 6.34 7.38
CA LEU A 113 -13.11 6.87 7.82
C LEU A 113 -12.90 8.30 7.29
N PRO A 114 -12.65 9.29 8.17
CA PRO A 114 -12.58 10.70 7.78
C PRO A 114 -11.24 11.10 7.13
N ARG A 115 -10.24 10.21 7.13
CA ARG A 115 -8.88 10.52 6.67
C ARG A 115 -8.22 9.29 6.03
N ILE A 116 -7.37 9.58 5.04
CA ILE A 116 -6.45 8.62 4.41
C ILE A 116 -5.02 9.12 4.63
N THR A 117 -4.13 8.22 5.04
CA THR A 117 -2.69 8.45 5.12
C THR A 117 -1.96 7.44 4.25
N ILE A 118 -0.99 7.89 3.47
CA ILE A 118 -0.22 7.04 2.56
C ILE A 118 1.27 7.17 2.92
N SER A 119 1.89 6.03 3.23
CA SER A 119 3.31 5.93 3.56
C SER A 119 4.09 5.52 2.34
N LEU A 120 4.84 6.45 1.74
CA LEU A 120 5.69 6.18 0.59
C LEU A 120 7.15 5.96 1.02
N GLU A 121 7.81 4.97 0.44
CA GLU A 121 9.26 4.93 0.48
C GLU A 121 9.86 6.07 -0.34
N ARG A 122 11.01 6.61 0.10
CA ARG A 122 11.70 7.69 -0.63
C ARG A 122 12.10 7.30 -2.06
N SER A 123 12.41 6.03 -2.27
CA SER A 123 12.72 5.42 -3.58
C SER A 123 11.48 5.31 -4.48
N ALA A 124 10.28 5.23 -3.89
CA ALA A 124 9.00 5.04 -4.58
C ALA A 124 8.24 6.36 -4.84
N ALA A 125 8.60 7.47 -4.17
CA ALA A 125 7.96 8.77 -4.34
C ALA A 125 8.60 9.58 -5.49
N TRP A 126 8.23 9.27 -6.74
CA TRP A 126 8.69 10.05 -7.89
C TRP A 126 7.96 11.40 -7.94
N PRO A 127 8.54 12.46 -8.54
CA PRO A 127 7.91 13.78 -8.61
C PRO A 127 6.49 13.75 -9.18
N GLN A 128 6.25 12.92 -10.20
CA GLN A 128 4.93 12.78 -10.83
C GLN A 128 3.88 12.15 -9.89
N ASP A 129 4.30 11.21 -9.05
CA ASP A 129 3.41 10.56 -8.08
C ASP A 129 3.09 11.52 -6.94
N HIS A 130 4.07 12.33 -6.53
CA HIS A 130 3.88 13.43 -5.58
C HIS A 130 2.91 14.48 -6.13
N ASP A 131 3.07 14.90 -7.38
CA ASP A 131 2.16 15.85 -8.03
C ASP A 131 0.74 15.28 -8.18
N ALA A 132 0.61 13.98 -8.46
CA ALA A 132 -0.69 13.30 -8.51
C ALA A 132 -1.39 13.30 -7.14
N LEU A 133 -0.65 12.99 -6.07
CA LEU A 133 -1.14 13.03 -4.70
C LEU A 133 -1.58 14.44 -4.30
N GLN A 134 -0.76 15.46 -4.58
CA GLN A 134 -1.10 16.86 -4.30
C GLN A 134 -2.35 17.32 -5.06
N ARG A 135 -2.47 16.99 -6.35
CA ARG A 135 -3.68 17.30 -7.14
C ARG A 135 -4.93 16.60 -6.61
N SER A 136 -4.75 15.46 -5.94
CA SER A 136 -5.82 14.72 -5.25
C SER A 136 -6.09 15.21 -3.83
N GLY A 137 -5.46 16.32 -3.41
CA GLY A 137 -5.68 16.95 -2.11
C GLY A 137 -4.83 16.38 -0.96
N PHE A 138 -3.92 15.45 -1.24
CA PHE A 138 -2.99 14.94 -0.22
C PHE A 138 -1.91 15.99 0.08
N GLN A 139 -1.58 16.09 1.37
CA GLN A 139 -0.53 16.97 1.86
C GLN A 139 0.43 16.16 2.74
N VAL A 140 1.68 16.61 2.84
CA VAL A 140 2.65 16.00 3.75
C VAL A 140 2.26 16.36 5.19
N ASP A 141 1.81 15.36 5.95
CA ASP A 141 1.45 15.50 7.37
C ASP A 141 2.65 15.26 8.30
N ARG A 142 3.50 14.28 7.98
CA ARG A 142 4.63 13.83 8.81
C ARG A 142 5.79 13.33 7.98
N VAL A 143 6.99 13.33 8.59
CA VAL A 143 8.21 12.78 8.00
C VAL A 143 8.68 11.58 8.83
N MET A 144 8.96 10.47 8.17
CA MET A 144 9.61 9.32 8.81
C MET A 144 11.13 9.51 8.85
N VAL A 145 11.73 9.20 9.99
CA VAL A 145 13.19 9.22 10.22
C VAL A 145 13.64 7.81 10.56
N LEU A 146 14.53 7.23 9.74
CA LEU A 146 15.12 5.92 9.99
C LEU A 146 16.49 6.05 10.65
N GLY A 147 16.72 5.26 11.70
CA GLY A 147 18.03 5.04 12.32
C GLY A 147 18.25 3.55 12.54
N ARG A 148 19.50 3.10 12.49
CA ARG A 148 19.83 1.72 12.90
C ARG A 148 19.89 1.68 14.42
N ALA A 149 19.22 0.71 15.04
CA ALA A 149 19.41 0.43 16.45
C ALA A 149 20.89 0.11 16.70
N ARG A 150 21.51 0.81 17.66
CA ARG A 150 22.86 0.52 18.14
C ARG A 150 22.71 -0.04 19.55
N MET A 151 23.18 -1.26 19.77
CA MET A 151 23.47 -1.70 21.13
C MET A 151 24.88 -1.23 21.45
N GLU A 152 25.03 -0.29 22.37
CA GLU A 152 26.34 -0.02 22.97
C GLU A 152 26.71 -1.26 23.81
N PRO A 153 27.94 -1.78 23.72
CA PRO A 153 28.38 -2.82 24.61
C PRO A 153 28.30 -2.29 26.04
N THR A 154 27.58 -3.02 26.90
CA THR A 154 27.53 -2.75 28.34
C THR A 154 28.97 -2.75 28.89
N PRO A 155 29.39 -1.70 29.62
CA PRO A 155 30.73 -1.64 30.20
C PRO A 155 30.97 -2.73 31.26
#